data_AF-A0A2P6WAY4-F1
#
_entry.id   AF-A0A2P6WAY4-F1
#
_cell.length_a   1.000
_cell.length_b   1.000
_cell.length_c   1.000
_cell.angle_alpha   90.00
_cell.angle_beta   90.00
_cell.angle_gamma   90.00
#
_symmetry.space_group_name_H-M   'P 1'
#
loop_
_entity.id
_entity.type
_entity.pdbx_description
1 polymer ?
#
loop_
_entity_poly.entity_id
_entity_poly.type
_entity_poly.pdbx_seq_one_letter_code
_entity_poly.pdbx_strand_id
1 'polypeptide(L)' 'YISTGMEGDGSLSGAPPKEAVSWGKIKEKTRNYTQIEAEATLVLPLLVASAFKNYEA' A
#
# COMPACT_ATOMS: atom_id res chain seq x y z
N TYR A 1 0.01 0.41 -0.07
CA TYR A 1 -0.95 -0.32 -0.89
C TYR A 1 -1.71 -1.30 0.00
N ILE A 2 -2.99 -1.55 -0.31
CA ILE A 2 -3.79 -2.64 0.26
C ILE A 2 -4.20 -3.48 -0.94
N SER A 3 -3.76 -4.73 -1.02
CA SER A 3 -3.96 -5.57 -2.21
C SER A 3 -4.01 -7.04 -1.82
N THR A 4 -4.70 -7.83 -2.63
CA THR A 4 -4.66 -9.31 -2.61
C THR A 4 -3.81 -9.87 -3.76
N GLY A 5 -3.24 -9.00 -4.60
CA GLY A 5 -2.37 -9.40 -5.71
C GLY A 5 -1.06 -10.02 -5.22
N MET A 6 -0.56 -11.00 -5.98
CA MET A 6 0.67 -11.73 -5.67
C MET A 6 1.76 -11.39 -6.68
N GLU A 7 3.00 -11.19 -6.22
CA GLU A 7 4.14 -10.87 -7.10
C GLU A 7 4.44 -11.97 -8.14
N GLY A 8 4.14 -13.24 -7.82
CA GLY A 8 4.51 -14.40 -8.64
C GLY A 8 3.86 -14.47 -10.02
N ASP A 9 2.79 -13.73 -10.28
CA ASP A 9 2.15 -13.66 -11.60
C ASP A 9 2.77 -12.59 -12.53
N GLY A 10 3.71 -11.78 -12.02
CA GLY A 10 4.35 -10.69 -12.78
C GLY A 10 3.40 -9.58 -13.20
N SER A 11 2.22 -9.48 -12.59
CA SER A 11 1.23 -8.46 -12.92
C SER A 11 1.54 -7.12 -12.25
N LEU A 12 1.07 -6.03 -12.87
CA LEU A 12 1.15 -4.70 -12.27
C LEU A 12 0.37 -4.61 -10.94
N SER A 13 -0.69 -5.40 -10.79
CA SER A 13 -1.54 -5.43 -9.60
C SER A 13 -0.90 -6.18 -8.43
N GLY A 14 -0.03 -7.15 -8.72
CA GLY A 14 0.78 -7.90 -7.75
C GLY A 14 2.15 -7.30 -7.47
N ALA A 15 2.59 -6.32 -8.26
CA ALA A 15 3.92 -5.71 -8.14
C ALA A 15 4.14 -5.06 -6.76
N PRO A 16 5.24 -5.40 -6.05
CA PRO A 16 5.53 -4.82 -4.75
C PRO A 16 5.92 -3.33 -4.87
N PRO A 17 5.82 -2.53 -3.80
CA PRO A 17 6.15 -1.10 -3.86
C PRO A 17 7.64 -0.87 -4.20
N LYS A 18 8.50 -1.84 -3.90
CA LYS A 18 9.92 -1.82 -4.27
C LYS A 18 10.12 -1.79 -5.79
N GLU A 19 9.26 -2.45 -6.55
CA GLU A 19 9.28 -2.35 -7.99
C GLU A 19 8.91 -0.93 -8.43
N ALA A 20 7.87 -0.33 -7.84
CA ALA A 20 7.54 1.06 -8.12
C ALA A 20 8.69 2.04 -7.80
N VAL A 21 9.54 1.75 -6.80
CA VAL A 21 10.77 2.50 -6.53
C VAL A 21 11.80 2.34 -7.65
N SER A 22 12.01 1.13 -8.20
CA SER A 22 12.99 0.91 -9.28
C SER A 22 12.64 1.67 -10.56
N TRP A 23 11.35 1.90 -10.81
CA TRP A 23 10.85 2.73 -11.89
C TRP A 23 10.82 4.23 -11.58
N GLY A 24 11.26 4.66 -10.39
CA GLY A 24 11.22 6.06 -9.96
C GLY A 24 9.81 6.61 -9.65
N LYS A 25 8.79 5.74 -9.56
CA LYS A 25 7.40 6.13 -9.24
C LYS A 25 7.22 6.45 -7.75
N ILE A 26 8.07 5.91 -6.89
CA ILE A 26 8.16 6.24 -5.46
C ILE A 26 9.57 6.76 -5.15
N LYS A 27 9.67 7.82 -4.34
CA LYS A 27 10.96 8.37 -3.89
C LYS A 27 11.67 7.41 -2.94
N GLU A 28 12.89 7.01 -3.27
CA GLU A 28 13.67 5.98 -2.57
C GLU A 28 14.05 6.30 -1.12
N LYS A 29 14.29 7.58 -0.79
CA LYS A 29 14.82 8.00 0.52
C LYS A 29 13.74 8.37 1.55
N THR A 30 12.50 7.98 1.33
CA THR A 30 11.39 8.31 2.24
C THR A 30 10.73 7.04 2.75
N ARG A 31 10.51 6.92 4.07
CA ARG A 31 9.63 5.89 4.65
C ARG A 31 8.16 6.24 4.39
N ASN A 32 7.76 6.29 3.12
CA ASN A 32 6.43 6.74 2.69
C ASN A 32 5.58 5.66 2.03
N TYR A 33 6.01 4.40 2.05
CA TYR A 33 5.24 3.30 1.48
C TYR A 33 5.24 2.07 2.40
N THR A 34 4.15 1.32 2.31
CA THR A 34 3.98 -0.01 2.92
C THR A 34 2.99 -0.81 2.06
N GLN A 35 3.01 -2.13 2.16
CA GLN A 35 2.01 -3.00 1.54
C GLN A 35 1.34 -3.84 2.61
N ILE A 36 0.01 -3.90 2.57
CA ILE A 36 -0.81 -4.77 3.39
C ILE A 36 -1.45 -5.79 2.46
N GLU A 37 -1.11 -7.06 2.67
CA GLU A 37 -1.66 -8.20 1.93
C GLU A 37 -2.96 -8.67 2.60
N ALA A 38 -4.07 -8.03 2.24
CA ALA A 38 -5.38 -8.31 2.81
C ALA A 38 -6.50 -7.74 1.92
N GLU A 39 -7.73 -8.21 2.13
CA GLU A 39 -8.91 -7.56 1.54
C GLU A 39 -9.12 -6.16 2.14
N ALA A 40 -9.36 -5.19 1.26
CA ALA A 40 -9.55 -3.79 1.67
C ALA A 40 -10.77 -3.62 2.59
N THR A 41 -11.83 -4.38 2.39
CA THR A 41 -13.06 -4.34 3.22
C THR A 41 -12.78 -4.69 4.68
N LEU A 42 -11.78 -5.53 4.96
CA LEU A 42 -11.39 -5.92 6.31
C LEU A 42 -10.51 -4.86 6.97
N VAL A 43 -9.48 -4.37 6.27
CA VAL A 43 -8.42 -3.56 6.90
C VAL A 43 -8.64 -2.05 6.77
N LEU A 44 -9.29 -1.58 5.70
CA LEU A 44 -9.49 -0.15 5.47
C LEU A 44 -10.28 0.53 6.61
N PRO A 45 -11.37 -0.05 7.16
CA PRO A 45 -12.08 0.56 8.28
C PRO A 45 -11.19 0.75 9.52
N LEU A 46 -10.30 -0.19 9.80
CA LEU A 46 -9.36 -0.12 10.93
C LEU A 46 -8.32 0.98 10.72
N LEU A 47 -7.77 1.08 9.50
CA LEU A 47 -6.83 2.15 9.15
C LEU A 47 -7.49 3.52 9.26
N VAL A 48 -8.74 3.67 8.80
CA VAL A 48 -9.50 4.91 8.92
C VAL A 48 -9.73 5.27 10.39
N ALA A 49 -10.21 4.31 11.19
CA ALA A 49 -10.47 4.51 12.61
C ALA A 49 -9.22 4.86 13.44
N SER A 50 -8.02 4.48 12.98
CA SER A 50 -6.76 4.80 13.66
C SER A 50 -6.14 6.11 13.14
N ALA A 51 -6.03 6.26 11.81
CA ALA A 51 -5.29 7.35 11.19
C ALA A 51 -6.11 8.66 11.10
N PHE A 52 -7.43 8.57 10.94
CA PHE A 52 -8.28 9.75 10.69
C PHE A 52 -9.14 10.17 11.87
N LYS A 53 -9.07 9.46 13.00
CA LYS A 53 -9.92 9.73 14.18
C LYS A 53 -9.77 11.14 14.75
N ASN A 54 -8.57 11.72 14.65
CA ASN A 54 -8.27 13.08 15.10
C ASN A 54 -7.96 14.00 13.91
N TYR A 55 -8.37 13.63 12.70
CA TYR A 55 -8.14 14.44 11.52
C TYR A 55 -9.19 15.55 11.49
N GLU A 56 -8.82 16.74 11.96
CA GLU A 56 -9.58 17.98 11.74
C GLU A 56 -9.36 18.43 10.29
N ALA A 57 -10.45 18.75 9.59
CA ALA A 57 -10.46 19.13 8.18
C ALA A 57 -9.98 20.57 7.94
#